data_AF-A0A975R6B9-F1
#
_entry.id   AF-A0A975R6B9-F1
#
_cell.length_a   1.000
_cell.length_b   1.000
_cell.length_c   1.000
_cell.angle_alpha   90.00
_cell.angle_beta   90.00
_cell.angle_gamma   90.00
#
_symmetry.space_group_name_H-M   'P 1'
#
loop_
_entity.id
_entity.type
_entity.pdbx_description
1 polymer ?
#
loop_
_entity_poly.entity_id
_entity_poly.type
_entity_poly.pdbx_seq_one_letter_code
_entity_poly.pdbx_strand_id
1 'polypeptide(L)'
;MGHQPPKGVQEAAQRARRWIDEGEAGDNFTDTGRERARQLANGEEVSDEVVKKMKNYFSRHAGDKDAEGFTQGGDGFPSPGRVAWDAWGGDPGERWVGTIDLDD
;
A
#
# COMPACT_ATOMS: atom_id res chain seq x y z
N MET A 1 -18.71 1.38 7.53
CA MET A 1 -18.42 0.15 8.28
C MET A 1 -16.92 0.02 8.51
N GLY A 2 -16.47 -0.94 9.32
CA GLY A 2 -15.06 -1.29 9.48
C GLY A 2 -14.70 -2.47 8.58
N HIS A 3 -13.54 -2.41 7.92
CA HIS A 3 -13.05 -3.44 7.02
C HIS A 3 -11.72 -3.98 7.54
N GLN A 4 -11.69 -5.27 7.83
CA GLN A 4 -10.50 -5.95 8.32
C GLN A 4 -9.51 -6.24 7.18
N PRO A 5 -8.27 -5.71 7.18
CA PRO A 5 -7.30 -6.01 6.14
C PRO A 5 -6.89 -7.50 6.14
N PRO A 6 -6.94 -8.20 4.99
CA PRO A 6 -6.46 -9.57 4.85
C PRO A 6 -4.97 -9.71 5.16
N LYS A 7 -4.51 -10.93 5.44
CA LYS A 7 -3.10 -11.17 5.82
C LYS A 7 -2.08 -10.70 4.77
N GLY A 8 -2.35 -10.89 3.48
CA GLY A 8 -1.47 -10.38 2.43
C GLY A 8 -1.32 -8.86 2.44
N VAL A 9 -2.36 -8.12 2.83
CA VAL A 9 -2.32 -6.64 2.98
C VAL A 9 -1.41 -6.26 4.15
N GLN A 10 -1.58 -6.96 5.27
CA GLN A 10 -0.76 -6.76 6.48
C GLN A 10 0.72 -7.02 6.18
N GLU A 11 1.04 -8.13 5.51
CA GLU A 11 2.40 -8.52 5.15
C GLU A 11 3.06 -7.53 4.18
N ALA A 12 2.32 -7.02 3.20
CA ALA A 12 2.80 -5.98 2.30
C ALA A 12 3.12 -4.68 3.06
N ALA A 13 2.21 -4.23 3.92
CA ALA A 13 2.42 -3.04 4.73
C ALA A 13 3.59 -3.19 5.71
N GLN A 14 3.75 -4.36 6.34
CA GLN A 14 4.91 -4.66 7.19
C GLN A 14 6.22 -4.60 6.41
N ARG A 15 6.24 -5.09 5.17
CA ARG A 15 7.41 -4.99 4.29
C ARG A 15 7.73 -3.53 3.94
N ALA A 16 6.72 -2.75 3.57
CA ALA A 16 6.90 -1.32 3.31
C ALA A 16 7.45 -0.57 4.53
N ARG A 17 6.98 -0.88 5.75
CA ARG A 17 7.52 -0.26 6.96
C ARG A 17 9.02 -0.51 7.14
N ARG A 18 9.49 -1.74 6.88
CA ARG A 18 10.93 -2.04 6.92
C ARG A 18 11.71 -1.19 5.91
N TRP A 19 11.25 -1.14 4.67
CA TRP A 19 11.88 -0.31 3.63
C TRP A 19 11.85 1.19 3.95
N ILE A 20 10.77 1.68 4.57
CA ILE A 20 10.67 3.06 5.05
C ILE A 20 11.73 3.34 6.12
N ASP A 21 11.93 2.42 7.07
CA ASP A 21 12.93 2.55 8.13
C ASP A 21 14.37 2.44 7.58
N GLU A 22 14.55 1.70 6.49
CA GLU A 22 15.82 1.56 5.75
C GLU A 22 16.13 2.76 4.83
N GLY A 23 15.17 3.67 4.61
CA GLY A 23 15.34 4.89 3.81
C GLY A 23 14.93 4.78 2.34
N GLU A 24 14.31 3.67 1.93
CA GLU A 24 13.98 3.37 0.51
C GLU A 24 12.73 4.12 -0.01
N ALA A 25 11.98 4.79 0.87
CA ALA A 25 10.70 5.41 0.53
C ALA A 25 10.82 6.69 -0.32
N GLY A 26 12.03 7.24 -0.44
CA GLY A 26 12.32 8.51 -1.08
C GLY A 26 11.93 9.74 -0.24
N ASP A 27 12.53 10.89 -0.56
CA ASP A 27 12.40 12.12 0.23
C ASP A 27 10.98 12.71 0.26
N ASN A 28 10.16 12.40 -0.76
CA ASN A 28 8.79 12.91 -0.90
C ASN A 28 7.74 12.00 -0.26
N PHE A 29 8.14 10.97 0.49
CA PHE A 29 7.21 10.04 1.11
C PHE A 29 6.38 10.71 2.21
N THR A 30 5.05 10.68 2.05
CA THR A 30 4.13 11.44 2.91
C THR A 30 3.78 10.73 4.23
N ASP A 31 3.44 11.51 5.26
CA ASP A 31 2.96 11.00 6.55
C ASP A 31 1.67 10.17 6.40
N THR A 32 0.81 10.51 5.44
CA THR A 32 -0.38 9.72 5.11
C THR A 32 -0.02 8.29 4.71
N GLY A 33 1.05 8.11 3.91
CA GLY A 33 1.55 6.80 3.54
C GLY A 33 2.13 6.03 4.74
N ARG A 34 2.84 6.72 5.64
CA ARG A 34 3.41 6.13 6.87
C ARG A 34 2.31 5.63 7.81
N GLU A 35 1.27 6.45 8.02
CA GLU A 35 0.14 6.09 8.87
C GLU A 35 -0.64 4.91 8.27
N ARG A 36 -0.90 4.93 6.96
CA ARG A 36 -1.56 3.82 6.26
C ARG A 36 -0.77 2.52 6.41
N ALA A 37 0.54 2.56 6.23
CA ALA A 37 1.41 1.40 6.41
C ALA A 37 1.36 0.88 7.85
N ARG A 38 1.37 1.77 8.85
CA ARG A 38 1.24 1.41 10.27
C ARG A 38 -0.08 0.72 10.57
N GLN A 39 -1.19 1.33 10.17
CA GLN A 39 -2.55 0.82 10.40
C GLN A 39 -2.73 -0.57 9.77
N LEU A 40 -2.37 -0.71 8.50
CA LEU A 40 -2.49 -1.98 7.78
C LEU A 40 -1.55 -3.05 8.33
N ALA A 41 -0.30 -2.71 8.67
CA ALA A 41 0.67 -3.66 9.21
C ALA A 41 0.22 -4.27 10.55
N ASN A 42 -0.49 -3.49 11.36
CA ASN A 42 -1.05 -3.93 12.64
C ASN A 42 -2.36 -4.72 12.48
N GLY A 43 -2.90 -4.81 11.26
CA GLY A 43 -4.20 -5.40 11.03
C GLY A 43 -5.35 -4.60 11.63
N GLU A 44 -5.20 -3.29 11.80
CA GLU A 44 -6.27 -2.43 12.30
C GLU A 44 -7.35 -2.25 11.22
N GLU A 45 -8.63 -2.28 11.61
CA GLU A 45 -9.75 -2.06 10.69
C GLU A 45 -9.68 -0.68 10.04
N VAL A 46 -10.18 -0.58 8.81
CA VAL A 46 -10.26 0.67 8.05
C VAL A 46 -11.71 1.05 7.77
N SER A 47 -12.02 2.34 7.71
CA SER A 47 -13.36 2.82 7.38
C SER A 47 -13.63 2.81 5.87
N ASP A 48 -14.90 2.93 5.47
CA ASP A 48 -15.31 3.09 4.07
C ASP A 48 -14.58 4.25 3.37
N GLU A 49 -14.42 5.38 4.07
CA GLU A 49 -13.68 6.54 3.55
C GLU A 49 -12.23 6.17 3.24
N VAL A 50 -11.61 5.37 4.11
CA VAL A 50 -10.26 4.89 3.91
C VAL A 50 -10.19 3.90 2.75
N VAL A 51 -11.14 2.96 2.64
CA VAL A 51 -11.22 2.05 1.48
C VAL A 51 -11.33 2.86 0.18
N LYS A 52 -12.14 3.91 0.15
CA LYS A 52 -12.24 4.82 -0.99
C LYS A 52 -10.91 5.51 -1.32
N LYS A 53 -10.15 5.94 -0.30
CA LYS A 53 -8.81 6.50 -0.49
C LYS A 53 -7.84 5.46 -1.06
N MET A 54 -7.88 4.21 -0.56
CA MET A 54 -7.07 3.11 -1.08
C MET A 54 -7.40 2.81 -2.56
N LYS A 55 -8.69 2.68 -2.91
CA LYS A 55 -9.15 2.52 -4.31
C LYS A 55 -8.60 3.62 -5.22
N ASN A 56 -8.75 4.87 -4.81
CA ASN A 56 -8.25 6.02 -5.57
C ASN A 56 -6.73 6.04 -5.69
N TYR A 57 -6.01 5.64 -4.65
CA TYR A 57 -4.56 5.53 -4.67
C TYR A 57 -4.11 4.52 -5.73
N PHE A 58 -4.60 3.27 -5.66
CA PHE A 58 -4.21 2.22 -6.61
C PHE A 58 -4.57 2.58 -8.05
N SER A 59 -5.75 3.16 -8.29
CA SER A 59 -6.16 3.60 -9.62
C SER A 59 -5.21 4.63 -10.23
N ARG A 60 -4.68 5.56 -9.42
CA ARG A 60 -3.76 6.61 -9.90
C ARG A 60 -2.33 6.11 -10.14
N HIS A 61 -1.91 5.07 -9.42
CA HIS A 61 -0.54 4.56 -9.41
C HIS A 61 -0.41 3.19 -10.11
N ALA A 62 -1.46 2.71 -10.78
CA ALA A 62 -1.43 1.43 -11.48
C ALA A 62 -0.34 1.39 -12.59
N GLY A 63 -0.03 2.53 -13.21
CA GLY A 63 1.05 2.64 -14.19
C GLY A 63 2.47 2.58 -13.60
N ASP A 64 2.62 2.84 -12.30
CA ASP A 64 3.95 2.80 -11.64
C ASP A 64 4.52 1.37 -11.60
N LYS A 65 3.66 0.36 -11.82
CA LYS A 65 4.04 -1.06 -11.84
C LYS A 65 5.02 -1.40 -12.96
N ASP A 66 5.06 -0.58 -14.02
CA ASP A 66 5.94 -0.74 -15.17
C ASP A 66 7.30 -0.06 -14.98
N ALA A 67 7.49 0.70 -13.89
CA ALA A 67 8.74 1.39 -13.60
C ALA A 67 9.85 0.45 -13.11
N GLU A 68 11.11 0.84 -13.35
CA GLU A 68 12.29 0.14 -12.83
C GLU A 68 12.23 0.04 -11.29
N GLY A 69 12.73 -1.07 -10.75
CA GLY A 69 12.71 -1.34 -9.31
C GLY A 69 11.31 -1.62 -8.72
N PHE A 70 10.23 -1.63 -9.52
CA PHE A 70 8.91 -1.96 -8.98
C PHE A 70 8.73 -3.45 -8.69
N THR A 71 9.18 -4.29 -9.62
CA THR A 71 9.01 -5.74 -9.56
C THR A 71 10.18 -6.39 -8.80
N GLN A 72 9.85 -7.31 -7.91
CA GLN A 72 10.84 -8.03 -7.11
C GLN A 72 11.84 -8.78 -8.00
N GLY A 73 13.13 -8.63 -7.68
CA GLY A 73 14.22 -9.28 -8.41
C GLY A 73 14.69 -8.53 -9.66
N GLY A 74 14.09 -7.39 -9.99
CA GLY A 74 14.63 -6.44 -10.96
C GLY A 74 15.70 -5.53 -10.34
N ASP A 75 16.48 -4.88 -11.21
CA ASP A 75 17.44 -3.86 -10.80
C ASP A 75 16.71 -2.69 -10.11
N GLY A 76 17.35 -2.12 -9.09
CA GLY A 76 16.80 -0.99 -8.33
C GLY A 76 15.62 -1.33 -7.41
N PHE A 77 15.34 -2.62 -7.16
CA PHE A 77 14.29 -3.02 -6.22
C PHE A 77 14.72 -2.89 -4.75
N PRO A 78 13.88 -2.33 -3.86
CA PRO A 78 12.59 -1.70 -4.13
C PRO A 78 12.73 -0.25 -4.57
N SER A 79 11.96 0.18 -5.58
CA SER A 79 11.84 1.60 -5.91
C SER A 79 10.96 2.35 -4.90
N PRO A 80 11.06 3.68 -4.77
CA PRO A 80 10.16 4.48 -3.93
C PRO A 80 8.68 4.25 -4.25
N GLY A 81 8.34 4.08 -5.54
CA GLY A 81 6.99 3.73 -5.99
C GLY A 81 6.53 2.37 -5.47
N ARG A 82 7.43 1.38 -5.44
CA ARG A 82 7.13 0.07 -4.82
C ARG A 82 6.93 0.16 -3.31
N VAL A 83 7.76 0.93 -2.62
CA VAL A 83 7.60 1.15 -1.18
C VAL A 83 6.23 1.78 -0.89
N ALA A 84 5.84 2.80 -1.67
CA ALA A 84 4.53 3.40 -1.56
C ALA A 84 3.40 2.42 -1.88
N TRP A 85 3.52 1.62 -2.93
CA TRP A 85 2.52 0.62 -3.27
C TRP A 85 2.28 -0.38 -2.12
N ASP A 86 3.35 -0.92 -1.54
CA ASP A 86 3.25 -1.84 -0.42
C ASP A 86 2.79 -1.15 0.88
N ALA A 87 3.09 0.14 1.08
CA ALA A 87 2.59 0.93 2.21
C ALA A 87 1.05 1.04 2.21
N TRP A 88 0.45 1.03 1.02
CA TRP A 88 -0.99 1.00 0.84
C TRP A 88 -1.58 -0.44 0.82
N GLY A 89 -0.76 -1.47 1.02
CA GLY A 89 -1.20 -2.86 1.09
C GLY A 89 -0.79 -3.73 -0.10
N GLY A 90 -0.06 -3.17 -1.07
CA GLY A 90 0.45 -3.87 -2.24
C GLY A 90 -0.65 -4.41 -3.15
N ASP A 91 -0.28 -5.36 -4.02
CA ASP A 91 -1.26 -6.06 -4.86
C ASP A 91 -2.38 -6.76 -4.04
N PRO A 92 -2.13 -7.33 -2.85
CA PRO A 92 -3.20 -7.82 -1.99
C PRO A 92 -4.20 -6.72 -1.61
N GLY A 93 -3.70 -5.51 -1.31
CA GLY A 93 -4.51 -4.35 -0.96
C GLY A 93 -5.35 -3.88 -2.13
N GLU A 94 -4.76 -3.76 -3.32
CA GLU A 94 -5.45 -3.41 -4.56
C GLU A 94 -6.63 -4.35 -4.83
N ARG A 95 -6.38 -5.67 -4.77
CA ARG A 95 -7.43 -6.67 -4.98
C ARG A 95 -8.51 -6.60 -3.91
N TRP A 96 -8.11 -6.52 -2.63
CA TRP A 96 -9.04 -6.50 -1.51
C TRP A 96 -10.00 -5.32 -1.57
N VAL A 97 -9.50 -4.10 -1.79
CA VAL A 97 -10.40 -2.95 -1.85
C VAL A 97 -11.29 -2.99 -3.08
N GLY A 98 -10.83 -3.64 -4.16
CA GLY A 98 -11.64 -3.91 -5.35
C GLY A 98 -12.87 -4.81 -5.10
N THR A 99 -12.89 -5.62 -4.04
CA THR A 99 -14.03 -6.48 -3.70
C THR A 99 -15.05 -5.84 -2.76
N ILE A 100 -14.76 -4.64 -2.23
CA ILE A 100 -15.63 -3.96 -1.27
C ILE A 100 -16.59 -3.06 -2.04
N ASP A 101 -17.89 -3.26 -1.87
CA ASP A 101 -18.91 -2.31 -2.33
C ASP A 101 -19.04 -1.16 -1.32
N LEU A 102 -19.15 0.08 -1.83
CA LEU A 102 -19.23 1.30 -1.01
C LEU A 102 -20.53 2.08 -1.25
N ASP A 103 -21.44 1.56 -2.07
CA ASP A 103 -22.66 2.26 -2.51
C ASP A 103 -23.90 1.99 -1.63
N ASP A 104 -23.74 1.43 -0.43
CA ASP A 104 -24.81 1.22 0.57
C ASP A 104 -24.94 2.36 1.60
#